data_AF-A0A484KPC4-F1
#
_entry.id   AF-A0A484KPC4-F1
#
_cell.length_a   1.000
_cell.length_b   1.000
_cell.length_c   1.000
_cell.angle_alpha   90.00
_cell.angle_beta   90.00
_cell.angle_gamma   90.00
#
_symmetry.space_group_name_H-M   'P 1'
#
loop_
_entity.id
_entity.type
_entity.pdbx_description
1 polymer ?
#
loop_
_entity_poly.entity_id
_entity_poly.type
_entity_poly.pdbx_seq_one_letter_code
_entity_poly.pdbx_strand_id
1 'polypeptide(L)'
;MALGSAFFLYGSVGGWSRTLFLLAHELPQEIGDFGILVRSGFSVSKALFFNLLSALVALAGTALALVVGQDPGQSSLIEGFTAGGFIYVAVAGVLAETNGGGRSSSVRSGAIQLVSLALGMSVALSISLIE
;
A
#
# COMPACT_ATOMS: atom_id res chain seq x y z
N MET A 1 3.00 -10.62 9.32
CA MET A 1 4.37 -11.14 9.53
C MET A 1 5.27 -10.17 10.31
N ALA A 2 5.32 -8.89 9.91
CA ALA A 2 6.13 -7.86 10.58
C ALA A 2 5.84 -7.72 12.08
N LEU A 3 4.57 -7.85 12.51
CA LEU A 3 4.20 -7.81 13.93
C LEU A 3 4.79 -8.97 14.74
N GLY A 4 4.57 -10.21 14.30
CA GLY A 4 5.02 -11.41 15.01
C GLY A 4 6.54 -11.51 15.11
N SER A 5 7.26 -11.19 14.03
CA SER A 5 8.72 -11.10 14.05
C SER A 5 9.21 -9.98 14.95
N ALA A 6 8.51 -8.84 15.01
CA ALA A 6 8.91 -7.72 15.85
C ALA A 6 8.85 -8.03 17.35
N PHE A 7 7.78 -8.70 17.81
CA PHE A 7 7.67 -9.13 19.21
C PHE A 7 8.72 -10.18 19.58
N PHE A 8 9.08 -11.04 18.65
CA PHE A 8 10.07 -12.10 18.88
C PHE A 8 11.51 -11.58 18.86
N LEU A 9 11.85 -10.68 17.94
CA LEU A 9 13.22 -10.18 17.74
C LEU A 9 13.55 -8.94 18.60
N TYR A 10 12.57 -8.08 18.86
CA TYR A 10 12.78 -6.79 19.54
C TYR A 10 12.01 -6.68 20.87
N GLY A 11 11.46 -7.81 21.36
CA GLY A 11 10.70 -7.89 22.61
C GLY A 11 9.39 -7.08 22.59
N SER A 12 8.76 -6.97 23.76
CA SER A 12 7.45 -6.31 23.87
C SER A 12 7.46 -4.85 23.44
N VAL A 13 8.51 -4.10 23.76
CA VAL A 13 8.58 -2.66 23.42
C VAL A 13 8.70 -2.45 21.92
N GLY A 14 9.61 -3.18 21.24
CA GLY A 14 9.77 -3.10 19.79
C GLY A 14 8.56 -3.67 19.04
N GLY A 15 7.94 -4.73 19.56
CA GLY A 15 6.70 -5.29 19.03
C GLY A 15 5.53 -4.29 19.07
N TRP A 16 5.28 -3.65 20.22
CA TRP A 16 4.23 -2.64 20.35
C TRP A 16 4.50 -1.39 19.50
N SER A 17 5.75 -0.94 19.42
CA SER A 17 6.14 0.19 18.57
C SER A 17 5.83 -0.10 17.09
N ARG A 18 6.26 -1.26 16.55
CA ARG A 18 5.94 -1.66 15.18
C ARG A 18 4.43 -1.86 14.97
N THR A 19 3.71 -2.36 15.97
CA THR A 19 2.24 -2.49 15.92
C THR A 19 1.56 -1.15 15.75
N LEU A 20 1.94 -0.15 16.54
CA LEU A 20 1.35 1.18 16.47
C LEU A 20 1.67 1.86 15.14
N PHE A 21 2.91 1.71 14.66
CA PHE A 21 3.30 2.21 13.34
C PHE A 21 2.48 1.56 12.22
N LEU A 22 2.31 0.23 12.24
CA LEU A 22 1.49 -0.52 11.30
C LEU A 22 0.04 -0.07 11.27
N LEU A 23 -0.55 0.05 12.46
CA LEU A 23 -1.91 0.51 12.60
C LEU A 23 -2.08 1.96 12.09
N ALA A 24 -1.11 2.83 12.34
CA ALA A 24 -1.17 4.22 11.89
C ALA A 24 -1.14 4.38 10.36
N HIS A 25 -0.55 3.44 9.61
CA HIS A 25 -0.50 3.51 8.15
C HIS A 25 -1.59 2.70 7.44
N GLU A 26 -1.96 1.53 7.96
CA GLU A 26 -3.00 0.69 7.35
C GLU A 26 -4.41 1.24 7.58
N LEU A 27 -4.67 1.84 8.74
CA LEU A 27 -6.02 2.26 9.13
C LEU A 27 -6.56 3.40 8.24
N PRO A 28 -5.78 4.45 7.91
CA PRO A 28 -6.20 5.45 6.92
C PRO A 28 -6.39 4.85 5.52
N GLN A 29 -5.56 3.87 5.15
CA GLN A 29 -5.62 3.23 3.83
C GLN A 29 -6.92 2.44 3.66
N GLU A 30 -7.26 1.57 4.61
CA GLU A 30 -8.52 0.80 4.56
C GLU A 30 -9.77 1.71 4.62
N ILE A 31 -9.73 2.80 5.39
CA ILE A 31 -10.83 3.80 5.39
C ILE A 31 -10.97 4.44 4.01
N GLY A 32 -9.87 4.73 3.32
CA GLY A 32 -9.85 5.25 1.96
C GLY A 32 -10.48 4.27 0.97
N ASP A 33 -10.06 3.01 0.98
CA ASP A 33 -10.57 1.95 0.12
C ASP A 33 -12.08 1.71 0.34
N PHE A 34 -12.50 1.68 1.61
CA PHE A 34 -13.91 1.62 1.97
C PHE A 34 -14.69 2.83 1.41
N GLY A 35 -14.14 4.04 1.53
CA GLY A 35 -14.74 5.26 0.99
C GLY A 35 -14.92 5.23 -0.53
N ILE A 36 -13.93 4.68 -1.26
CA ILE A 36 -14.00 4.48 -2.72
C ILE A 36 -15.13 3.50 -3.06
N LEU A 37 -15.22 2.36 -2.37
CA LEU A 37 -16.25 1.36 -2.59
C LEU A 37 -17.66 1.92 -2.36
N VAL A 38 -17.87 2.64 -1.26
CA VAL A 38 -19.17 3.27 -0.97
C VAL A 38 -19.52 4.31 -2.04
N ARG A 39 -18.56 5.16 -2.44
CA ARG A 39 -18.75 6.16 -3.51
C ARG A 39 -19.02 5.54 -4.88
N SER A 40 -18.52 4.33 -5.12
CA SER A 40 -18.81 3.56 -6.35
C SER A 40 -20.21 2.93 -6.38
N GLY A 41 -21.02 3.09 -5.32
CA GLY A 41 -22.41 2.66 -5.25
C GLY A 41 -22.65 1.38 -4.44
N PHE A 42 -21.64 0.88 -3.72
CA PHE A 42 -21.79 -0.29 -2.86
C PHE A 42 -22.50 0.08 -1.56
N SER A 43 -23.36 -0.82 -1.06
CA SER A 43 -23.88 -0.68 0.31
C SER A 43 -22.77 -0.87 1.33
N VAL A 44 -22.90 -0.27 2.51
CA VAL A 44 -21.89 -0.34 3.60
C VAL A 44 -21.45 -1.78 3.88
N SER A 45 -22.39 -2.71 4.00
CA SER A 45 -22.07 -4.12 4.26
C SER A 45 -21.29 -4.78 3.12
N LYS A 46 -21.59 -4.45 1.86
CA LYS A 46 -20.82 -4.95 0.72
C LYS A 46 -19.43 -4.35 0.69
N ALA A 47 -19.31 -3.03 0.90
CA ALA A 47 -18.02 -2.36 0.94
C ALA A 47 -17.10 -2.95 2.03
N LEU A 48 -17.61 -3.19 3.24
CA LEU A 48 -16.85 -3.87 4.30
C LEU A 48 -16.47 -5.31 3.92
N PHE A 49 -17.37 -6.07 3.30
CA PHE A 49 -17.09 -7.44 2.86
C PHE A 49 -15.98 -7.49 1.81
N PHE A 50 -16.03 -6.61 0.81
CA PHE A 50 -15.00 -6.55 -0.24
C PHE A 50 -13.66 -6.03 0.29
N ASN A 51 -13.67 -5.08 1.23
CA ASN A 51 -12.45 -4.63 1.91
C ASN A 51 -11.78 -5.79 2.69
N LEU A 52 -12.58 -6.54 3.47
CA LEU A 52 -12.09 -7.73 4.18
C LEU A 52 -11.60 -8.82 3.21
N LEU A 53 -12.32 -9.06 2.12
CA LEU A 53 -11.92 -10.04 1.12
C LEU A 53 -10.58 -9.67 0.48
N SER A 54 -10.36 -8.38 0.19
CA SER A 54 -9.08 -7.86 -0.30
C SER A 54 -7.94 -8.14 0.70
N ALA A 55 -8.16 -7.87 1.98
CA ALA A 55 -7.18 -8.17 3.04
C ALA A 55 -6.85 -9.67 3.12
N LEU A 56 -7.84 -10.55 2.95
CA LEU A 56 -7.62 -12.01 2.92
C LEU A 56 -6.81 -12.45 1.69
N VAL A 57 -7.06 -11.85 0.53
CA VAL A 57 -6.27 -12.10 -0.69
C VAL A 57 -4.82 -11.65 -0.50
N ALA A 58 -4.59 -10.50 0.12
CA ALA A 58 -3.24 -10.01 0.45
C ALA A 58 -2.52 -10.96 1.42
N LEU A 59 -3.22 -11.50 2.41
CA LEU A 59 -2.68 -12.50 3.34
C LEU A 59 -2.32 -13.81 2.64
N ALA A 60 -3.18 -14.28 1.74
CA ALA A 60 -2.91 -15.46 0.92
C ALA A 60 -1.72 -15.26 -0.03
N GLY A 61 -1.63 -14.09 -0.68
CA GLY A 61 -0.49 -13.71 -1.52
C GLY A 61 0.82 -13.66 -0.74
N THR A 62 0.79 -13.13 0.49
CA THR A 62 1.94 -13.14 1.40
C THR A 62 2.36 -14.58 1.74
N ALA A 63 1.41 -15.46 2.09
CA ALA A 63 1.73 -16.85 2.38
C ALA A 63 2.36 -17.56 1.16
N LEU A 64 1.85 -17.33 -0.04
CA LEU A 64 2.40 -17.88 -1.28
C LEU A 64 3.81 -17.35 -1.55
N ALA A 65 4.05 -16.05 -1.37
CA ALA A 65 5.36 -15.44 -1.54
C ALA A 65 6.41 -16.04 -0.59
N LEU A 66 6.03 -16.42 0.64
CA LEU A 66 6.94 -17.05 1.60
C LEU A 66 7.34 -18.48 1.23
N VAL A 67 6.43 -19.21 0.58
CA VAL A 67 6.69 -20.60 0.15
C VAL A 67 7.50 -20.62 -1.14
N VAL A 68 7.19 -19.73 -2.09
CA VAL A 68 7.81 -19.70 -3.42
C VAL A 68 9.07 -18.85 -3.46
N GLY A 69 9.16 -17.79 -2.65
CA GLY A 69 10.27 -16.83 -2.62
C GLY A 69 11.51 -17.28 -1.85
N GLN A 70 11.66 -18.57 -1.54
CA GLN A 70 12.84 -19.07 -0.84
C GLN A 70 14.11 -19.03 -1.72
N ASP A 71 13.94 -19.13 -3.03
CA ASP A 71 15.04 -18.98 -3.99
C ASP A 71 15.27 -17.50 -4.35
N PRO A 72 16.52 -17.02 -4.37
CA PRO A 72 16.82 -15.61 -4.68
C PRO A 72 16.25 -15.13 -6.02
N GLY A 73 16.23 -16.01 -7.02
CA GLY A 73 15.66 -15.71 -8.34
C GLY A 73 14.14 -15.54 -8.32
N GLN A 74 13.43 -16.31 -7.49
CA GLN A 74 11.98 -16.20 -7.34
C GLN A 74 11.58 -15.02 -6.46
N SER A 75 12.37 -14.72 -5.41
CA SER A 75 12.18 -13.50 -4.60
C SER A 75 12.26 -12.24 -5.47
N SER A 76 13.27 -12.14 -6.34
CA SER A 76 13.44 -10.98 -7.22
C SER A 76 12.27 -10.81 -8.21
N LEU A 77 11.70 -11.90 -8.71
CA LEU A 77 10.51 -11.85 -9.58
C LEU A 77 9.26 -11.40 -8.81
N ILE A 78 9.06 -11.89 -7.59
CA ILE A 78 7.93 -11.49 -6.73
C ILE A 78 8.05 -10.01 -6.37
N GLU A 79 9.23 -9.56 -5.97
CA GLU A 79 9.53 -8.15 -5.67
C GLU A 79 9.31 -7.25 -6.90
N GLY A 80 9.79 -7.66 -8.07
CA GLY A 80 9.57 -6.94 -9.33
C GLY A 80 8.09 -6.85 -9.71
N PHE A 81 7.33 -7.93 -9.51
CA PHE A 81 5.88 -7.94 -9.72
C PHE A 81 5.17 -6.99 -8.74
N THR A 82 5.51 -7.03 -7.45
CA THR A 82 4.95 -6.14 -6.43
C THR A 82 5.26 -4.67 -6.71
N ALA A 83 6.51 -4.35 -7.06
CA ALA A 83 6.93 -3.01 -7.43
C ALA A 83 6.17 -2.49 -8.67
N GLY A 84 6.03 -3.33 -9.70
CA GLY A 84 5.22 -3.00 -10.88
C GLY A 84 3.74 -2.76 -10.56
N GLY A 85 3.17 -3.55 -9.65
CA GLY A 85 1.81 -3.37 -9.15
C GLY A 85 1.61 -2.02 -8.46
N PHE A 86 2.53 -1.62 -7.57
CA PHE A 86 2.46 -0.31 -6.91
C PHE A 86 2.61 0.85 -7.90
N ILE A 87 3.48 0.73 -8.90
CA ILE A 87 3.60 1.74 -9.96
C ILE A 87 2.28 1.84 -10.75
N TYR A 88 1.67 0.71 -11.11
CA TYR A 88 0.39 0.70 -11.82
C TYR A 88 -0.72 1.38 -11.01
N VAL A 89 -0.87 1.06 -9.72
CA VAL A 89 -1.86 1.67 -8.84
C VAL A 89 -1.62 3.18 -8.70
N ALA A 90 -0.37 3.58 -8.49
CA ALA A 90 -0.01 5.00 -8.37
C ALA A 90 -0.33 5.78 -9.66
N VAL A 91 0.02 5.24 -10.83
CA VAL A 91 -0.25 5.87 -12.12
C VAL A 91 -1.75 5.88 -12.42
N ALA A 92 -2.46 4.76 -12.24
CA ALA A 92 -3.88 4.66 -12.51
C ALA A 92 -4.70 5.61 -11.61
N GLY A 93 -4.33 5.75 -10.33
CA GLY A 93 -4.95 6.71 -9.41
C GLY A 93 -4.78 8.15 -9.89
N VAL A 94 -3.54 8.55 -10.20
CA VAL A 94 -3.22 9.91 -10.71
C VAL A 94 -3.93 10.19 -12.05
N LEU A 95 -3.97 9.22 -12.96
CA LEU A 95 -4.60 9.38 -14.27
C LEU A 95 -6.13 9.45 -14.19
N ALA A 96 -6.75 8.71 -13.27
CA ALA A 96 -8.19 8.77 -13.04
C ALA A 96 -8.62 10.13 -12.48
N GLU A 97 -7.82 10.70 -11.56
CA GLU A 97 -8.12 11.96 -10.91
C GLU A 97 -7.93 13.17 -11.84
N THR A 98 -6.94 13.11 -12.74
CA THR A 98 -6.67 14.18 -13.72
C THR A 98 -7.68 14.24 -14.88
N ASN A 99 -8.38 13.14 -15.19
CA ASN A 99 -9.38 13.08 -16.26
C ASN A 99 -10.83 13.37 -15.78
N GLY A 100 -11.11 13.28 -14.48
CA GLY A 100 -12.47 13.43 -13.92
C GLY A 100 -12.93 14.86 -13.63
N GLY A 101 -12.04 15.86 -13.71
CA GLY A 101 -12.32 17.27 -13.37
C GLY A 101 -12.09 18.22 -14.54
N GLY A 102 -13.08 19.07 -14.83
CA GLY A 102 -13.05 20.02 -15.94
C GLY A 102 -11.76 20.85 -16.07
N ARG A 103 -11.29 20.95 -17.32
CA ARG A 103 -10.20 21.78 -17.85
C ARG A 103 -10.00 23.12 -17.13
N SER A 104 -8.86 23.31 -16.44
CA SER A 104 -8.02 24.53 -16.56
C SER A 104 -6.67 24.51 -15.80
N SER A 105 -6.34 23.53 -14.96
CA SER A 105 -5.04 23.51 -14.20
C SER A 105 -4.32 22.16 -14.17
N SER A 106 -4.65 21.28 -15.13
CA SER A 106 -4.24 19.87 -15.19
C SER A 106 -2.71 19.64 -15.06
N VAL A 107 -1.89 20.48 -15.69
CA VAL A 107 -0.42 20.33 -15.64
C VAL A 107 0.16 20.70 -14.27
N ARG A 108 -0.39 21.71 -13.59
CA ARG A 108 0.07 22.11 -12.24
C ARG A 108 -0.30 21.05 -11.21
N SER A 109 -1.50 20.48 -11.30
CA SER A 109 -1.92 19.40 -10.39
C SER A 109 -1.13 18.12 -10.61
N GLY A 110 -0.88 17.75 -11.88
CA GLY A 110 -0.01 16.62 -12.21
C GLY A 110 1.43 16.83 -11.74
N ALA A 111 1.98 18.03 -11.90
CA ALA A 111 3.31 18.37 -11.39
C ALA A 111 3.38 18.28 -9.85
N ILE A 112 2.35 18.76 -9.13
CA ILE A 112 2.28 18.65 -7.66
C ILE A 112 2.20 17.17 -7.24
N GLN A 113 1.41 16.33 -7.93
CA GLN A 113 1.31 14.90 -7.65
C GLN A 113 2.62 14.15 -7.92
N LEU A 114 3.32 14.46 -9.01
CA LEU A 114 4.63 13.87 -9.31
C LEU A 114 5.69 14.30 -8.29
N VAL A 115 5.68 15.58 -7.88
CA VAL A 115 6.58 16.08 -6.82
C VAL A 115 6.27 15.39 -5.50
N SER A 116 5.00 15.28 -5.09
CA SER A 116 4.63 14.60 -3.84
C SER A 116 4.97 13.11 -3.86
N LEU A 117 4.81 12.43 -5.00
CA LEU A 117 5.21 11.03 -5.18
C LEU A 117 6.73 10.88 -5.05
N ALA A 118 7.49 11.73 -5.74
CA ALA A 118 8.95 11.73 -5.66
C ALA A 118 9.46 12.02 -4.24
N LEU A 119 8.80 12.93 -3.52
CA LEU A 119 9.11 13.25 -2.13
C LEU A 119 8.82 12.06 -1.21
N GLY A 120 7.68 11.38 -1.40
CA GLY A 120 7.34 10.15 -0.69
C GLY A 120 8.37 9.03 -0.91
N MET A 121 8.77 8.81 -2.16
CA MET A 121 9.84 7.85 -2.50
C MET A 121 11.20 8.25 -1.92
N SER A 122 11.53 9.53 -1.89
CA SER A 122 12.76 10.02 -1.27
C SER A 122 12.78 9.77 0.24
N VAL A 123 11.65 9.94 0.93
CA VAL A 123 11.53 9.64 2.36
C VAL A 123 11.67 8.14 2.59
N ALA A 124 10.98 7.30 1.81
CA ALA A 124 11.08 5.84 1.91
C ALA A 124 12.52 5.35 1.68
N LEU A 125 13.23 5.89 0.68
CA LEU A 125 14.64 5.61 0.43
C LEU A 125 15.52 6.03 1.61
N SER A 126 15.28 7.22 2.18
CA SER A 126 16.06 7.72 3.31
C SER A 126 15.91 6.83 4.55
N ILE A 127 14.69 6.37 4.82
CA ILE A 127 14.44 5.42 5.92
C ILE A 127 15.17 4.09 5.66
N SER A 128 15.07 3.55 4.44
CA SER A 128 15.74 2.30 4.06
C SER A 128 17.26 2.36 4.06
N LEU A 129 17.87 3.55 4.01
CA LEU A 129 19.32 3.73 4.11
C LEU A 129 19.79 3.91 5.57
N ILE A 130 18.87 4.25 6.48
CA ILE A 130 19.13 4.48 7.90
C ILE A 130 18.86 3.22 8.73
N GLU A 131 17.87 2.40 8.36
CA GLU A 131 17.66 1.03 8.89
C GLU A 131 18.63 0.03 8.25
#